data_AF-A0A2U8WVI2-F1
#
_entry.id   AF-A0A2U8WVI2-F1
#
_cell.length_a   1.000
_cell.length_b   1.000
_cell.length_c   1.000
_cell.angle_alpha   90.00
_cell.angle_beta   90.00
_cell.angle_gamma   90.00
#
_symmetry.space_group_name_H-M   'P 1'
#
loop_
_entity.id
_entity.type
_entity.pdbx_description
1 polymer ?
#
loop_
_entity_poly.entity_id
_entity_poly.type
_entity_poly.pdbx_seq_one_letter_code
_entity_poly.pdbx_strand_id
1 'polypeptide(L)' 'MSTSDPDPTKPTRDPTAEGARARHQGRPRDACPYPLDSKEREEWMEGYDGRVQGAAHDLPMEPT' A
#
# COMPACT_ATOMS: atom_id res chain seq x y z
N MET A 1 27.72 9.53 -8.33
CA MET A 1 26.26 9.63 -8.12
C MET A 1 25.90 8.48 -7.21
N SER A 2 25.80 8.70 -5.90
CA SER A 2 25.51 7.64 -4.94
C SER A 2 24.04 7.25 -5.06
N THR A 3 23.78 6.16 -5.78
CA THR A 3 22.52 5.45 -5.69
C THR A 3 22.54 4.74 -4.34
N SER A 4 21.88 5.32 -3.35
CA SER A 4 21.66 4.67 -2.06
C SER A 4 21.02 3.30 -2.30
N ASP A 5 21.79 2.24 -2.10
CA ASP A 5 21.28 0.88 -2.01
C ASP A 5 20.12 0.87 -0.99
N PRO A 6 18.94 0.31 -1.32
CA PRO A 6 17.92 0.09 -0.31
C PRO A 6 18.48 -0.93 0.69
N ASP A 7 18.67 -0.50 1.93
CA ASP A 7 19.12 -1.33 3.03
C ASP A 7 18.26 -2.63 3.10
N PRO A 8 18.84 -3.82 2.87
CA PRO A 8 18.09 -5.08 2.82
C PRO A 8 17.55 -5.53 4.19
N THR A 9 17.78 -4.75 5.26
CA THR A 9 17.44 -5.10 6.65
C THR A 9 16.27 -4.29 7.21
N LYS A 10 15.76 -3.29 6.50
CA LYS A 10 14.40 -2.82 6.75
C LYS A 10 13.46 -3.67 5.90
N PRO A 11 12.64 -4.57 6.48
CA PRO A 11 11.37 -4.88 5.84
C PRO A 11 10.65 -3.54 5.78
N THR A 12 10.75 -2.86 4.65
CA THR A 12 9.95 -1.71 4.27
C THR A 12 8.53 -2.25 4.13
N ARG A 13 7.87 -2.47 5.28
CA ARG A 13 6.43 -2.68 5.34
C ARG A 13 5.84 -1.38 4.82
N ASP A 14 5.66 -1.33 3.51
CA ASP A 14 4.89 -0.32 2.81
C ASP A 14 3.47 -0.38 3.41
N PRO A 15 3.08 0.62 4.22
CA PRO A 15 1.81 0.57 4.91
C PRO A 15 0.65 0.51 3.91
N THR A 16 0.77 1.19 2.77
CA THR A 16 -0.20 1.16 1.67
C THR A 16 -0.37 -0.25 1.10
N ALA A 17 0.74 -0.94 0.80
CA ALA A 17 0.68 -2.33 0.33
C ALA A 17 0.09 -3.27 1.39
N GLU A 18 0.38 -3.04 2.67
CA GLU A 18 -0.19 -3.82 3.77
C GLU A 18 -1.71 -3.61 3.92
N GLY A 19 -2.19 -2.37 3.78
CA GLY A 19 -3.61 -2.02 3.80
C GLY A 19 -4.39 -2.66 2.66
N ALA A 20 -3.82 -2.62 1.45
CA ALA A 20 -4.41 -3.31 0.30
C ALA A 20 -4.52 -4.82 0.55
N ARG A 21 -3.47 -5.47 1.07
CA ARG A 21 -3.50 -6.91 1.41
C ARG A 21 -4.55 -7.22 2.47
N ALA A 22 -4.70 -6.36 3.49
CA ALA A 22 -5.71 -6.53 4.52
C ALA A 22 -7.13 -6.53 3.93
N ARG A 23 -7.44 -5.60 3.01
CA ARG A 23 -8.71 -5.62 2.27
C ARG A 23 -8.91 -6.90 1.48
N HIS A 24 -7.91 -7.34 0.71
CA HIS A 24 -7.99 -8.57 -0.10
C HIS A 24 -8.21 -9.82 0.76
N GLN A 25 -7.69 -9.84 1.99
CA GLN A 25 -7.87 -10.93 2.95
C GLN A 25 -9.20 -10.83 3.73
N GLY A 26 -10.00 -9.77 3.52
CA GLY A 26 -11.23 -9.53 4.28
C GLY A 26 -10.98 -9.10 5.73
N ARG A 27 -9.77 -8.63 6.06
CA ARG A 27 -9.48 -8.06 7.39
C ARG A 27 -10.22 -6.72 7.52
N PRO A 28 -10.74 -6.37 8.71
CA PRO A 28 -11.40 -5.08 8.93
C PRO A 28 -10.39 -3.92 9.04
N ARG A 29 -10.88 -2.67 8.92
CA ARG A 29 -10.06 -1.43 8.98
C ARG A 29 -9.39 -1.21 10.33
N ASP A 30 -10.04 -1.61 11.41
CA ASP A 30 -9.52 -1.53 12.78
C ASP A 30 -8.39 -2.53 13.06
N ALA A 31 -8.13 -3.47 12.14
CA ALA A 31 -6.97 -4.34 12.18
C ALA A 31 -5.66 -3.63 11.76
N CYS A 32 -5.71 -2.32 11.49
CA CYS A 32 -4.55 -1.48 11.26
C CYS A 32 -3.63 -1.48 12.50
N PRO A 33 -2.37 -1.94 12.40
CA PRO A 33 -1.46 -2.04 13.54
C PRO A 33 -0.82 -0.70 13.93
N TYR A 34 -0.96 0.33 13.10
CA TYR A 34 -0.36 1.63 13.29
C TYR A 34 -1.19 2.52 14.22
N PRO A 35 -0.55 3.38 15.05
CA PRO A 35 -1.24 4.34 15.92
C PRO A 35 -2.19 5.26 15.15
N LEU A 36 -3.23 5.76 15.83
CA LEU A 36 -4.32 6.54 15.21
C LEU A 36 -3.82 7.75 14.40
N ASP A 37 -2.78 8.42 14.90
CA ASP A 37 -2.25 9.69 14.40
C ASP A 37 -0.91 9.52 13.65
N SER A 38 -0.58 8.30 13.23
CA SER A 38 0.66 8.01 12.51
C SER A 38 0.47 8.13 11.00
N LYS A 39 1.51 8.61 10.31
CA LYS A 39 1.53 8.71 8.84
C LYS A 39 1.35 7.32 8.20
N GLU A 40 1.92 6.29 8.81
CA GLU A 40 1.79 4.91 8.37
C GLU A 40 0.34 4.42 8.42
N ARG A 41 -0.47 4.89 9.39
CA ARG A 41 -1.90 4.59 9.40
C ARG A 41 -2.62 5.26 8.24
N GLU A 42 -2.31 6.51 7.92
CA GLU A 42 -2.91 7.20 6.76
C GLU A 42 -2.60 6.45 5.46
N GLU A 43 -1.33 6.06 5.27
CA GLU A 43 -0.86 5.26 4.13
C GLU A 43 -1.54 3.88 4.08
N TRP A 44 -1.64 3.19 5.22
CA TRP A 44 -2.37 1.91 5.31
C TRP A 44 -3.85 2.05 4.95
N MET A 45 -4.50 3.12 5.40
CA MET A 45 -5.90 3.39 5.10
C MET A 45 -6.11 3.74 3.62
N GLU A 46 -5.18 4.44 2.98
CA GLU A 46 -5.19 4.70 1.53
C GLU A 46 -5.19 3.38 0.74
N GLY A 47 -4.27 2.47 1.09
CA GLY A 47 -4.18 1.15 0.49
C GLY A 47 -5.41 0.29 0.74
N TYR A 48 -5.95 0.31 1.96
CA TYR A 48 -7.19 -0.40 2.31
C TYR A 48 -8.41 0.14 1.54
N ASP A 49 -8.52 1.46 1.41
CA ASP A 49 -9.59 2.11 0.63
C ASP A 49 -9.51 1.79 -0.87
N GLY A 50 -8.34 1.36 -1.35
CA GLY A 50 -8.07 1.25 -2.78
C GLY A 50 -8.01 2.61 -3.46
N ARG A 51 -7.69 3.68 -2.69
CA ARG A 51 -7.52 5.04 -3.18
C ARG A 51 -6.12 5.29 -3.73
N VAL A 52 -5.52 4.28 -4.34
CA VAL A 52 -4.19 4.42 -4.96
C VAL A 52 -4.35 5.36 -6.15
N GLN A 53 -4.05 6.65 -5.94
CA GLN A 53 -3.98 7.65 -6.99
C GLN A 53 -2.82 7.29 -7.93
N GLY A 54 -3.05 6.38 -8.88
CA GLY A 54 -2.01 6.03 -9.85
C GLY A 54 -2.06 4.62 -10.42
N ALA A 55 -2.90 3.72 -9.89
CA ALA A 55 -3.22 2.49 -10.63
C ALA A 55 -4.19 2.89 -11.75
N ALA A 56 -3.64 3.51 -12.80
CA ALA A 56 -4.27 3.54 -14.11
C ALA A 56 -4.79 2.13 -14.36
N HIS A 57 -6.11 2.04 -14.45
CA HIS A 57 -6.80 0.88 -15.00
C HIS A 57 -6.01 0.49 -16.25
N ASP A 58 -5.31 -0.63 -16.22
CA ASP A 58 -4.67 -1.19 -17.41
C ASP A 58 -5.83 -1.35 -18.39
N LEU A 59 -5.87 -0.44 -19.37
CA LEU A 59 -6.93 -0.42 -20.37
C LEU A 59 -6.86 -1.75 -21.09
N PRO A 60 -7.99 -2.39 -21.42
CA PRO A 60 -7.95 -3.65 -22.13
C PRO A 60 -7.16 -3.42 -23.43
N MET A 61 -6.05 -4.16 -23.60
CA MET A 61 -5.48 -4.33 -24.92
C MET A 61 -6.54 -5.06 -25.75
N GLU A 62 -7.35 -4.30 -26.47
CA GLU A 62 -8.22 -4.87 -27.49
C GLU A 62 -7.32 -5.42 -28.61
N PRO A 63 -7.47 -6.69 -29.01
CA PRO A 63 -6.89 -7.19 -30.23
C PRO A 63 -7.85 -6.89 -31.40
N THR A 64 -7.42 -6.07 -32.35
CA THR A 64 -7.98 -6.01 -33.71
C THR A 64 -6.88 -6.04 -34.74
#